data_AF-A0A0A9XHA5-F1
#
_entry.id   AF-A0A0A9XHA5-F1
#
_cell.length_a   1.000
_cell.length_b   1.000
_cell.length_c   1.000
_cell.angle_alpha   90.00
_cell.angle_beta   90.00
_cell.angle_gamma   90.00
#
_symmetry.space_group_name_H-M   'P 1'
#
loop_
_entity.id
_entity.type
_entity.pdbx_description
1 polymer ?
#
loop_
_entity_poly.entity_id
_entity_poly.type
_entity_poly.pdbx_seq_one_letter_code
_entity_poly.pdbx_strand_id
1 'polypeptide(L)'
;MRSVAAILAFICVTANAQKAIVVFTTGGQGVVGNVTFIQEGANVRLEGTVENLKPGEHGFHIHEKGDLTSGCASTGGHYNPFKKNHGGPTVADRHVGDLGNIVSEADGIAHVAITDSIISLHGPTSILGRAVVIHSDRDDLGKGGYSDSLTTGHAGTRVACGIIGTL
;
A
#
# COMPACT_ATOMS: atom_id res chain seq x y z
N MET A 1 38.06 -50.85 1.52
CA MET A 1 37.06 -49.95 0.91
C MET A 1 36.39 -49.19 2.04
N ARG A 2 36.73 -47.91 2.23
CA ARG A 2 36.10 -47.06 3.26
C ARG A 2 35.22 -46.04 2.54
N SER A 3 33.91 -46.25 2.59
CA SER A 3 32.93 -45.29 2.07
C SER A 3 32.86 -44.09 3.01
N VAL A 4 33.15 -42.91 2.49
CA VAL A 4 32.93 -41.63 3.17
C VAL A 4 31.54 -41.16 2.77
N ALA A 5 30.59 -41.20 3.71
CA ALA A 5 29.27 -40.60 3.53
C ALA A 5 29.39 -39.08 3.70
N ALA A 6 29.14 -38.33 2.63
CA ALA A 6 29.03 -36.88 2.69
C ALA A 6 27.68 -36.51 3.33
N ILE A 7 27.72 -35.96 4.54
CA ILE A 7 26.55 -35.36 5.19
C ILE A 7 26.34 -34.00 4.54
N LEU A 8 25.31 -33.90 3.69
CA LEU A 8 24.86 -32.61 3.15
C LEU A 8 24.11 -31.88 4.26
N ALA A 9 24.79 -30.99 4.96
CA ALA A 9 24.13 -30.09 5.92
C ALA A 9 23.24 -29.12 5.13
N PHE A 10 21.92 -29.30 5.25
CA PHE A 10 20.94 -28.35 4.73
C PHE A 10 20.99 -27.09 5.60
N ILE A 11 21.79 -26.10 5.19
CA ILE A 11 21.77 -24.78 5.82
C ILE A 11 20.44 -24.15 5.44
N CYS A 12 19.47 -24.18 6.36
CA CYS A 12 18.27 -23.36 6.26
C CYS A 12 18.71 -21.90 6.43
N VAL A 13 18.99 -21.22 5.31
CA VAL A 13 19.11 -19.77 5.31
C VAL A 13 17.70 -19.24 5.57
N THR A 14 17.44 -18.80 6.80
CA THR A 14 16.25 -18.02 7.09
C THR A 14 16.37 -16.72 6.27
N ALA A 15 15.65 -16.64 5.16
CA ALA A 15 15.53 -15.39 4.42
C ALA A 15 14.94 -14.36 5.38
N ASN A 16 15.71 -13.31 5.71
CA ASN A 16 15.16 -12.18 6.44
C ASN A 16 14.01 -11.61 5.62
N ALA A 17 12.81 -11.58 6.20
CA ALA A 17 11.65 -10.99 5.55
C ALA A 17 11.98 -9.53 5.21
N GLN A 18 11.92 -9.18 3.93
CA GLN A 18 12.13 -7.79 3.50
C GLN A 18 10.98 -6.95 4.06
N LYS A 19 11.32 -5.80 4.65
CA LYS A 19 10.35 -4.88 5.23
C LYS A 19 10.50 -3.48 4.65
N ALA A 20 9.39 -2.77 4.66
CA ALA A 20 9.33 -1.36 4.34
C ALA A 20 8.36 -0.67 5.30
N ILE A 21 8.44 0.64 5.39
CA ILE A 21 7.57 1.44 6.23
C ILE A 21 7.16 2.71 5.48
N VAL A 22 5.92 3.12 5.68
CA VAL A 22 5.48 4.48 5.39
C VAL A 22 5.12 5.15 6.71
N VAL A 23 5.50 6.41 6.84
CA VAL A 23 5.09 7.26 7.96
C VAL A 23 4.29 8.43 7.40
N PHE A 24 3.10 8.65 7.97
CA PHE A 24 2.25 9.78 7.63
C PHE A 24 2.59 10.95 8.54
N THR A 25 3.38 11.88 8.02
CA THR A 25 3.67 13.18 8.65
C THR A 25 3.37 14.35 7.72
N THR A 26 3.00 14.04 6.46
CA THR A 26 2.78 15.02 5.40
C THR A 26 1.33 14.92 4.93
N GLY A 27 0.61 16.04 4.95
CA GLY A 27 -0.81 16.11 4.65
C GLY A 27 -1.47 17.31 5.31
N GLY A 28 -2.64 17.71 4.82
CA GLY A 28 -3.50 18.63 5.54
C GLY A 28 -4.23 17.88 6.67
N GLN A 29 -4.72 18.58 7.69
CA GLN A 29 -5.63 18.03 8.72
C GLN A 29 -5.00 17.23 9.90
N GLY A 30 -3.68 17.10 9.99
CA GLY A 30 -3.04 16.51 11.19
C GLY A 30 -3.15 14.98 11.33
N VAL A 31 -3.47 14.29 10.24
CA VAL A 31 -3.43 12.82 10.14
C VAL A 31 -2.00 12.33 10.35
N VAL A 32 -1.83 11.39 11.28
CA VAL A 32 -0.52 10.80 11.63
C VAL A 32 -0.62 9.29 11.72
N GLY A 33 0.49 8.60 11.55
CA GLY A 33 0.52 7.15 11.68
C GLY A 33 1.65 6.50 10.93
N ASN A 34 1.68 5.18 10.93
CA ASN A 34 2.63 4.42 10.13
C ASN A 34 2.01 3.09 9.70
N VAL A 35 2.48 2.58 8.57
CA VAL A 35 2.13 1.25 8.07
C VAL A 35 3.43 0.55 7.66
N THR A 36 3.64 -0.64 8.19
CA THR A 36 4.76 -1.52 7.84
C THR A 36 4.31 -2.51 6.78
N PHE A 37 5.13 -2.69 5.76
CA PHE A 37 4.97 -3.69 4.71
C PHE A 37 5.95 -4.83 4.96
N ILE A 38 5.48 -6.06 4.89
CA ILE A 38 6.27 -7.26 5.18
C ILE A 38 6.11 -8.21 4.01
N GLN A 39 7.21 -8.48 3.29
CA GLN A 39 7.20 -9.45 2.19
C GLN A 39 7.15 -10.87 2.73
N GLU A 40 6.07 -11.59 2.42
CA GLU A 40 5.81 -12.98 2.83
C GLU A 40 5.61 -13.86 1.59
N GLY A 41 6.72 -14.35 1.03
CA GLY A 41 6.70 -15.07 -0.23
C GLY A 41 6.20 -14.18 -1.37
N ALA A 42 5.11 -14.57 -2.02
CA ALA A 42 4.48 -13.82 -3.11
C ALA A 42 3.56 -12.69 -2.62
N ASN A 43 3.22 -12.65 -1.34
CA ASN A 43 2.31 -11.65 -0.77
C ASN A 43 3.07 -10.58 0.00
N VAL A 44 2.44 -9.43 0.17
CA VAL A 44 2.87 -8.39 1.10
C VAL A 44 1.77 -8.18 2.13
N ARG A 45 2.13 -8.34 3.40
CA ARG A 45 1.28 -8.04 4.54
C ARG A 45 1.55 -6.62 5.02
N LEU A 46 0.49 -5.86 5.26
CA LEU A 46 0.52 -4.49 5.76
C LEU A 46 -0.08 -4.46 7.15
N GLU A 47 0.63 -3.83 8.08
CA GLU A 47 0.16 -3.64 9.46
C GLU A 47 0.52 -2.25 9.96
N GLY A 48 -0.43 -1.60 10.64
CA GLY A 48 -0.17 -0.30 11.23
C GLY A 48 -1.42 0.40 11.75
N THR A 49 -1.24 1.66 12.13
CA THR A 49 -2.29 2.50 12.66
C THR A 49 -2.18 3.89 12.06
N VAL A 50 -3.33 4.48 11.72
CA VAL A 50 -3.47 5.86 11.30
C VAL A 50 -4.49 6.55 12.20
N GLU A 51 -4.19 7.75 12.67
CA GLU A 51 -4.97 8.52 13.62
C GLU A 51 -5.41 9.85 13.03
N ASN A 52 -6.40 10.48 13.66
CA ASN A 52 -7.01 11.76 13.28
C ASN A 52 -7.70 11.73 11.91
N LEU A 53 -8.21 10.57 11.49
CA LEU A 53 -9.10 10.46 10.34
C LEU A 53 -10.54 10.79 10.76
N LYS A 54 -11.38 11.14 9.78
CA LYS A 54 -12.82 11.22 10.03
C LYS A 54 -13.35 9.78 10.16
N PRO A 55 -14.33 9.51 11.04
CA PRO A 55 -14.92 8.17 11.10
C PRO A 55 -15.51 7.75 9.74
N GLY A 56 -15.22 6.53 9.31
CA GLY A 56 -15.68 5.97 8.03
C GLY A 56 -14.58 5.32 7.19
N GLU A 57 -14.95 4.95 5.96
CA GLU A 57 -14.03 4.37 4.97
C GLU A 57 -13.23 5.45 4.25
N HIS A 58 -11.95 5.20 4.06
CA HIS A 58 -11.02 6.07 3.35
C HIS A 58 -10.25 5.28 2.29
N GLY A 59 -10.27 5.76 1.05
CA GLY A 59 -9.47 5.18 -0.03
C GLY A 59 -7.98 5.18 0.33
N PHE A 60 -7.32 4.05 0.10
CA PHE A 60 -5.95 3.79 0.51
C PHE A 60 -5.15 3.23 -0.67
N HIS A 61 -4.26 4.05 -1.23
CA HIS A 61 -3.62 3.73 -2.51
C HIS A 61 -2.12 3.98 -2.48
N ILE A 62 -1.39 3.20 -3.27
CA ILE A 62 0.01 3.50 -3.61
C ILE A 62 0.01 4.32 -4.89
N HIS A 63 0.54 5.52 -4.81
CA HIS A 63 0.70 6.43 -5.94
C HIS A 63 2.07 6.24 -6.62
N GLU A 64 2.17 6.60 -7.90
CA GLU A 64 3.32 6.28 -8.73
C GLU A 64 4.65 6.92 -8.27
N LYS A 65 4.62 8.11 -7.65
CA LYS A 65 5.82 8.89 -7.29
C LYS A 65 5.93 9.03 -5.78
N GLY A 66 7.15 8.85 -5.26
CA GLY A 66 7.55 9.31 -3.92
C GLY A 66 8.01 10.77 -3.95
N ASP A 67 7.19 11.65 -4.53
CA ASP A 67 7.48 13.09 -4.61
C ASP A 67 6.48 13.85 -3.72
N LEU A 68 7.00 14.54 -2.70
CA LEU A 68 6.23 15.35 -1.75
C LEU A 68 6.53 16.85 -1.88
N THR A 69 7.17 17.29 -2.96
CA THR A 69 7.56 18.70 -3.18
C THR A 69 6.39 19.68 -3.13
N SER A 70 5.20 19.24 -3.57
CA SER A 70 3.93 19.97 -3.44
C SER A 70 2.94 19.20 -2.56
N GLY A 71 3.44 18.60 -1.48
CA GLY A 71 2.70 17.69 -0.63
C GLY A 71 2.16 16.50 -1.43
N CYS A 72 0.97 16.02 -1.06
CA CYS A 72 0.40 14.83 -1.68
C CYS A 72 0.04 15.00 -3.16
N ALA A 73 -0.05 16.22 -3.69
CA ALA A 73 -0.37 16.45 -5.11
C ALA A 73 0.74 15.94 -6.05
N SER A 74 2.00 16.02 -5.64
CA SER A 74 3.15 15.61 -6.45
C SER A 74 3.29 14.09 -6.61
N THR A 75 2.56 13.28 -5.85
CA THR A 75 2.67 11.81 -5.91
C THR A 75 2.14 11.20 -7.21
N GLY A 76 1.47 11.98 -8.06
CA GLY A 76 0.91 11.52 -9.34
C GLY A 76 -0.40 10.75 -9.17
N GLY A 77 -0.72 9.86 -10.10
CA GLY A 77 -1.88 8.96 -10.02
C GLY A 77 -1.59 7.67 -9.25
N HIS A 78 -2.54 6.73 -9.22
CA HIS A 78 -2.32 5.41 -8.65
C HIS A 78 -1.19 4.69 -9.42
N TYR A 79 -0.40 3.88 -8.74
CA TYR A 79 0.68 3.12 -9.35
C TYR A 79 0.11 2.05 -10.29
N ASN A 80 0.20 2.32 -11.60
CA ASN A 80 -0.42 1.52 -12.64
C ASN A 80 0.56 1.20 -13.79
N PRO A 81 1.58 0.34 -13.56
CA PRO A 81 2.56 0.01 -14.58
C PRO A 81 1.97 -0.77 -15.77
N PHE A 82 0.78 -1.37 -15.58
CA PHE A 82 0.11 -2.22 -16.58
C PHE A 82 -1.04 -1.52 -17.32
N LYS A 83 -1.29 -0.23 -17.05
CA LYS A 83 -2.35 0.57 -17.69
C LYS A 83 -3.74 -0.09 -17.62
N LYS A 84 -4.04 -0.69 -16.47
CA LYS A 84 -5.36 -1.27 -16.15
C LYS A 84 -6.34 -0.19 -15.71
N ASN A 85 -7.63 -0.53 -15.61
CA ASN A 85 -8.59 0.32 -14.92
C ASN A 85 -8.37 0.23 -13.40
N HIS A 86 -8.89 1.21 -12.68
CA HIS A 86 -9.00 1.14 -11.23
C HIS A 86 -10.00 0.04 -10.82
N GLY A 87 -9.70 -0.65 -9.72
CA GLY A 87 -10.59 -1.66 -9.14
C GLY A 87 -10.20 -2.05 -7.72
N GLY A 88 -11.13 -2.71 -7.02
CA GLY A 88 -10.87 -3.17 -5.64
C GLY A 88 -9.84 -4.29 -5.52
N PRO A 89 -9.30 -4.55 -4.32
CA PRO A 89 -8.11 -5.37 -4.15
C PRO A 89 -8.25 -6.84 -4.55
N THR A 90 -9.47 -7.35 -4.67
CA THR A 90 -9.73 -8.77 -5.00
C THR A 90 -9.99 -9.02 -6.49
N VAL A 91 -10.05 -7.98 -7.33
CA VAL A 91 -10.29 -8.14 -8.78
C VAL A 91 -8.98 -8.16 -9.57
N ALA A 92 -8.99 -8.86 -10.71
CA ALA A 92 -7.81 -8.97 -11.58
C ALA A 92 -7.54 -7.71 -12.40
N ASP A 93 -8.59 -6.96 -12.77
CA ASP A 93 -8.48 -5.66 -13.43
C ASP A 93 -8.49 -4.56 -12.35
N ARG A 94 -7.28 -4.17 -11.94
CA ARG A 94 -7.00 -3.10 -10.97
C ARG A 94 -5.61 -2.56 -11.21
N HIS A 95 -5.33 -1.37 -10.70
CA HIS A 95 -3.95 -0.90 -10.60
C HIS A 95 -3.17 -1.71 -9.56
N VAL A 96 -1.84 -1.71 -9.68
CA VAL A 96 -0.97 -2.32 -8.67
C VAL A 96 -1.15 -1.64 -7.32
N GLY A 97 -1.36 -0.32 -7.31
CA GLY A 97 -1.50 0.46 -6.10
C GLY A 97 -2.90 0.47 -5.45
N ASP A 98 -3.91 -0.21 -5.98
CA ASP A 98 -5.30 -0.07 -5.49
C ASP A 98 -5.57 -0.95 -4.26
N LEU A 99 -5.32 -0.50 -3.03
CA LEU A 99 -5.47 -1.35 -1.83
C LEU A 99 -6.88 -1.30 -1.22
N GLY A 100 -7.81 -0.58 -1.83
CA GLY A 100 -9.19 -0.43 -1.36
C GLY A 100 -9.32 0.61 -0.26
N ASN A 101 -10.05 0.27 0.81
CA ASN A 101 -10.33 1.19 1.91
C ASN A 101 -9.66 0.74 3.22
N ILE A 102 -9.21 1.72 4.00
CA ILE A 102 -9.03 1.56 5.45
C ILE A 102 -10.24 2.14 6.18
N VAL A 103 -10.54 1.65 7.38
CA VAL A 103 -11.70 2.08 8.15
C VAL A 103 -11.21 2.82 9.39
N SER A 104 -11.57 4.10 9.50
CA SER A 104 -11.41 4.86 10.73
C SER A 104 -12.63 4.66 11.62
N GLU A 105 -12.39 4.23 12.86
CA GLU A 105 -13.41 4.05 13.86
C GLU A 105 -13.90 5.41 14.42
N ALA A 106 -14.83 5.37 15.38
CA ALA A 106 -15.45 6.55 15.96
C ALA A 106 -14.46 7.48 16.71
N ASP A 107 -13.33 6.94 17.14
CA ASP A 107 -12.23 7.68 17.80
C ASP A 107 -11.25 8.31 16.79
N GLY A 108 -11.47 8.14 15.49
CA GLY A 108 -10.60 8.66 14.45
C GLY A 108 -9.36 7.80 14.18
N ILE A 109 -9.34 6.56 14.67
CA ILE A 109 -8.24 5.61 14.52
C ILE A 109 -8.62 4.53 13.49
N ALA A 110 -7.75 4.33 12.51
CA ALA A 110 -7.83 3.24 11.55
C ALA A 110 -6.73 2.21 11.82
N HIS A 111 -7.13 0.97 12.07
CA HIS A 111 -6.21 -0.17 12.14
C HIS A 111 -6.04 -0.79 10.76
N VAL A 112 -4.82 -0.73 10.24
CA VAL A 112 -4.49 -1.27 8.91
C VAL A 112 -4.05 -2.72 9.08
N ALA A 113 -4.77 -3.64 8.44
CA ALA A 113 -4.45 -5.06 8.36
C ALA A 113 -4.84 -5.58 6.95
N ILE A 114 -3.91 -5.50 6.01
CA ILE A 114 -4.14 -5.85 4.59
C ILE A 114 -3.14 -6.91 4.17
N THR A 115 -3.55 -7.84 3.30
CA THR A 115 -2.64 -8.72 2.57
C THR A 115 -2.92 -8.57 1.08
N ASP A 116 -1.89 -8.25 0.31
CA ASP A 116 -2.00 -8.05 -1.14
C ASP A 116 -1.01 -8.94 -1.89
N SER A 117 -1.43 -9.47 -3.04
CA SER A 117 -0.65 -10.40 -3.86
C SER A 117 -0.11 -9.79 -5.16
N ILE A 118 -0.28 -8.48 -5.37
CA ILE A 118 0.12 -7.77 -6.59
C ILE A 118 1.32 -6.86 -6.30
N ILE A 119 1.25 -6.08 -5.23
CA ILE A 119 2.37 -5.26 -4.77
C ILE A 119 3.54 -6.16 -4.35
N SER A 120 4.74 -5.65 -4.47
CA SER A 120 5.95 -6.31 -3.98
C SER A 120 6.90 -5.28 -3.42
N LEU A 121 7.84 -5.71 -2.58
CA LEU A 121 8.98 -4.89 -2.15
C LEU A 121 10.18 -5.02 -3.10
N HIS A 122 10.05 -5.79 -4.18
CA HIS A 122 11.08 -6.00 -5.18
C HIS A 122 10.49 -6.24 -6.58
N GLY A 123 11.35 -6.23 -7.61
CA GLY A 123 10.94 -6.55 -8.97
C GLY A 123 10.03 -5.50 -9.62
N PRO A 124 9.25 -5.88 -10.65
CA PRO A 124 8.56 -4.95 -11.53
C PRO A 124 7.35 -4.26 -10.90
N THR A 125 6.75 -4.85 -9.86
CA THR A 125 5.66 -4.25 -9.06
C THR A 125 6.17 -3.67 -7.74
N SER A 126 7.47 -3.39 -7.64
CA SER A 126 8.07 -2.81 -6.44
C SER A 126 7.43 -1.46 -6.08
N ILE A 127 7.08 -1.32 -4.81
CA ILE A 127 6.49 -0.12 -4.23
C ILE A 127 7.51 0.75 -3.46
N LEU A 128 8.76 0.30 -3.33
CA LEU A 128 9.80 1.07 -2.65
C LEU A 128 10.04 2.40 -3.36
N GLY A 129 10.15 3.49 -2.58
CA GLY A 129 10.32 4.85 -3.09
C GLY A 129 9.07 5.46 -3.72
N ARG A 130 7.93 4.77 -3.69
CA ARG A 130 6.61 5.32 -4.05
C ARG A 130 5.94 5.91 -2.82
N ALA A 131 4.76 6.52 -2.98
CA ALA A 131 4.02 7.08 -1.86
C ALA A 131 2.74 6.30 -1.58
N VAL A 132 2.38 6.12 -0.31
CA VAL A 132 1.00 5.82 0.07
C VAL A 132 0.23 7.14 0.16
N VAL A 133 -1.02 7.14 -0.28
CA VAL A 133 -1.96 8.23 -0.15
C VAL A 133 -3.23 7.72 0.51
N ILE A 134 -3.70 8.45 1.52
CA ILE A 134 -5.00 8.26 2.16
C ILE A 134 -5.92 9.35 1.63
N HIS A 135 -7.11 8.96 1.22
CA HIS A 135 -8.10 9.86 0.62
C HIS A 135 -9.18 10.30 1.60
N SER A 136 -9.91 11.38 1.28
CA SER A 136 -10.95 11.94 2.16
C SER A 136 -12.20 11.09 2.25
N ASP A 137 -12.51 10.35 1.19
CA ASP A 137 -13.75 9.62 1.04
C ASP A 137 -13.47 8.14 0.73
N ARG A 138 -14.55 7.37 0.74
CA ARG A 138 -14.55 5.95 0.37
C ARG A 138 -14.17 5.78 -1.10
N ASP A 139 -13.26 4.85 -1.36
CA ASP A 139 -13.03 4.26 -2.67
C ASP A 139 -14.21 3.33 -3.06
N ASP A 140 -14.87 3.64 -4.18
CA ASP A 140 -15.98 2.89 -4.77
C ASP A 140 -15.56 1.61 -5.51
N LEU A 141 -14.26 1.33 -5.58
CA LEU A 141 -13.63 0.14 -6.13
C LEU A 141 -13.88 -0.05 -7.64
N GLY A 142 -14.11 1.05 -8.37
CA GLY A 142 -14.46 1.07 -9.79
C GLY A 142 -15.95 0.81 -10.06
N LYS A 143 -16.80 0.85 -9.03
CA LYS A 143 -18.20 0.39 -9.09
C LYS A 143 -19.23 1.49 -8.79
N GLY A 144 -18.79 2.72 -8.53
CA GLY A 144 -19.69 3.82 -8.15
C GLY A 144 -20.50 4.41 -9.31
N GLY A 145 -20.06 4.23 -10.55
CA GLY A 145 -20.74 4.78 -11.73
C GLY A 145 -20.45 6.27 -11.98
N TYR A 146 -19.47 6.84 -11.28
CA TYR A 146 -18.95 8.18 -11.55
C TYR A 146 -17.96 8.15 -12.72
N SER A 147 -17.74 9.32 -13.34
CA SER A 147 -16.82 9.43 -14.47
C SER A 147 -15.37 9.08 -14.12
N ASP A 148 -14.99 9.18 -12.85
CA ASP A 148 -13.68 8.86 -12.31
C ASP A 148 -13.65 7.57 -11.48
N SER A 149 -14.75 6.81 -11.37
CA SER A 149 -14.75 5.52 -10.66
C SER A 149 -13.67 4.58 -11.21
N LEU A 150 -13.55 4.46 -12.53
CA LEU A 150 -12.55 3.58 -13.18
C LEU A 150 -11.12 4.16 -13.20
N THR A 151 -10.88 5.33 -12.60
CA THR A 151 -9.54 5.95 -12.56
C THR A 151 -9.05 6.21 -11.14
N THR A 152 -9.91 6.66 -10.23
CA THR A 152 -9.56 7.09 -8.86
C THR A 152 -10.44 6.43 -7.80
N GLY A 153 -11.43 5.63 -8.20
CA GLY A 153 -12.41 5.07 -7.27
C GLY A 153 -13.33 6.12 -6.65
N HIS A 154 -13.37 7.34 -7.19
CA HIS A 154 -14.14 8.46 -6.64
C HIS A 154 -13.82 8.76 -5.15
N ALA A 155 -12.60 8.45 -4.69
CA ALA A 155 -12.21 8.56 -3.28
C ALA A 155 -11.98 10.00 -2.78
N GLY A 156 -12.11 11.00 -3.65
CA GLY A 156 -11.95 12.41 -3.29
C GLY A 156 -10.51 12.86 -3.07
N THR A 157 -10.34 13.85 -2.19
CA THR A 157 -9.07 14.58 -1.97
C THR A 157 -8.04 13.75 -1.20
N ARG A 158 -6.77 14.16 -1.24
CA ARG A 158 -5.67 13.47 -0.54
C ARG A 158 -5.48 14.08 0.85
N VAL A 159 -5.77 13.34 1.91
CA VAL A 159 -5.70 13.84 3.30
C VAL A 159 -4.33 13.60 3.93
N ALA A 160 -3.66 12.50 3.59
CA ALA A 160 -2.32 12.19 4.06
C ALA A 160 -1.53 11.42 3.02
N CYS A 161 -0.20 11.54 3.08
CA CYS A 161 0.69 10.74 2.26
C CYS A 161 2.07 10.58 2.91
N GLY A 162 2.79 9.56 2.47
CA GLY A 162 4.16 9.31 2.91
C GLY A 162 4.90 8.42 1.92
N ILE A 163 6.22 8.58 1.86
CA ILE A 163 7.08 7.76 1.00
C ILE A 163 7.34 6.41 1.69
N ILE A 164 7.26 5.34 0.91
CA ILE A 164 7.56 3.98 1.35
C ILE A 164 9.09 3.81 1.32
N GLY A 165 9.69 3.79 2.51
CA GLY A 165 11.12 3.57 2.73
C GLY A 165 11.41 2.15 3.18
N THR A 166 12.65 1.69 3.00
CA THR A 166 13.12 0.42 3.57
C THR A 166 13.18 0.50 5.10
N LEU A 167 12.83 -0.59 5.78
CA LEU A 167 12.95 -0.75 7.24
C LEU A 167 14.09 -1.70 7.59
#